data_AF-A0A1D6GFW0-F1
#
_entry.id   AF-A0A1D6GFW0-F1
#
_cell.length_a   1.000
_cell.length_b   1.000
_cell.length_c   1.000
_cell.angle_alpha   90.00
_cell.angle_beta   90.00
_cell.angle_gamma   90.00
#
_symmetry.space_group_name_H-M   'P 1'
#
loop_
_entity.id
_entity.type
_entity.pdbx_description
1 polymer ?
#
loop_
_entity_poly.entity_id
_entity_poly.type
_entity_poly.pdbx_seq_one_letter_code
_entity_poly.pdbx_strand_id
1 'polypeptide(L)'
;MIGEEALFADPVAEFAGQNIGVVIAQTQKYAYMAAKQAVIEYSTENLQPPILTIEDAIERSSFFQTLPFVAPKPVGDYDKGMSEADHKILSAEVKIESQYFFYMEPQVALAIPDEDNCITIYSSTQLPESTQNVVAKCVGIPFHNVRVITRRVGGGFGGKALKSMHVACACAVAALKLQRPVRMYLDRKTDMIMAGGRHPMKVKYSVGFKSNGKITALHLDLGINGGISPDMSPMIAAPVIGSLKKYNWGNLAFDTKVCKTNVSSKSSMRAPGDAQGSFIAEAIIEHVASALSADTNTIRRKNLHDFESLAVFFGDSACEASTYSLVTMFDKLASSPEYQHRAAMVEQFNRSNKWKKRGISCVPVTYEVQLRPTPGKVSIMNDGSIAVEAGGVELGQGLWTKVKQMTAFGLGQLCPDGGESLLDKVRVIQADTLSMIQGGVTGGSTTSETSCEAVRKSCVALVERLKPIKENLEAKTGTVEWSALIAQASMASVNLSAHAYWTPDPTFTSYLNYGAGTSEVPLIQIAR
;
A
#
# COMPACT_ATOMS: atom_id res chain seq x y z
N MET A 1 15.40 4.54 9.27
CA MET A 1 14.64 3.28 9.37
C MET A 1 14.38 2.62 8.00
N ILE A 2 14.65 3.28 6.86
CA ILE A 2 14.41 2.75 5.49
C ILE A 2 15.74 2.52 4.72
N GLY A 3 16.83 2.25 5.45
CA GLY A 3 18.18 2.06 4.88
C GLY A 3 18.76 3.27 4.14
N GLU A 4 20.03 3.16 3.77
CA GLU A 4 20.71 4.05 2.84
C GLU A 4 20.92 3.28 1.53
N GLU A 5 20.47 3.83 0.42
CA GLU A 5 20.71 3.28 -0.92
C GLU A 5 21.47 4.35 -1.69
N ALA A 6 22.61 3.97 -2.27
CA ALA A 6 23.42 4.89 -3.05
C ALA A 6 22.64 5.34 -4.29
N LEU A 7 22.68 6.64 -4.62
CA LEU A 7 22.07 7.16 -5.83
C LEU A 7 22.74 6.58 -7.09
N PHE A 8 24.07 6.48 -7.05
CA PHE A 8 24.92 5.85 -8.04
C PHE A 8 25.88 4.88 -7.33
N ALA A 9 26.13 3.73 -7.94
CA ALA A 9 27.07 2.73 -7.42
C ALA A 9 28.50 3.31 -7.39
N ASP A 10 29.16 3.19 -6.24
CA ASP A 10 30.56 3.55 -6.04
C ASP A 10 31.09 2.85 -4.76
N PRO A 11 32.24 2.14 -4.79
CA PRO A 11 33.03 1.72 -5.96
C PRO A 11 32.54 0.40 -6.59
N VAL A 12 31.57 -0.29 -5.98
CA VAL A 12 31.09 -1.62 -6.40
C VAL A 12 29.63 -1.55 -6.85
N ALA A 13 29.32 -2.16 -7.99
CA ALA A 13 27.95 -2.46 -8.39
C ALA A 13 27.50 -3.78 -7.72
N GLU A 14 26.53 -3.70 -6.82
CA GLU A 14 26.09 -4.80 -5.96
C GLU A 14 25.06 -5.73 -6.62
N PHE A 15 24.38 -5.28 -7.68
CA PHE A 15 23.40 -6.07 -8.42
C PHE A 15 23.28 -5.64 -9.87
N ALA A 16 22.80 -6.55 -10.72
CA ALA A 16 22.52 -6.26 -12.13
C ALA A 16 21.39 -5.22 -12.26
N GLY A 17 21.68 -4.08 -12.88
CA GLY A 17 20.73 -2.99 -13.07
C GLY A 17 20.83 -1.85 -12.05
N GLN A 18 21.81 -1.87 -11.15
CA GLN A 18 22.10 -0.72 -10.29
C GLN A 18 22.55 0.49 -11.13
N ASN A 19 22.08 1.67 -10.74
CA ASN A 19 22.45 2.92 -11.42
C ASN A 19 23.93 3.23 -11.16
N ILE A 20 24.71 3.54 -12.19
CA ILE A 20 26.14 3.92 -12.06
C ILE A 20 26.36 5.40 -12.36
N GLY A 21 25.41 6.03 -13.06
CA GLY A 21 25.47 7.44 -13.40
C GLY A 21 24.23 7.87 -14.16
N VAL A 22 24.21 9.14 -14.57
CA VAL A 22 23.15 9.70 -15.39
C VAL A 22 23.72 10.56 -16.51
N VAL A 23 23.15 10.43 -17.70
CA VAL A 23 23.51 11.24 -18.87
C VAL A 23 22.47 12.32 -19.08
N ILE A 24 22.93 13.57 -19.17
CA ILE A 24 22.09 14.74 -19.42
C ILE A 24 22.36 15.29 -20.82
N ALA A 25 21.31 15.58 -21.56
CA ALA A 25 21.39 16.16 -22.91
C ALA A 25 20.20 17.10 -23.16
N GLN A 26 20.26 17.86 -24.25
CA GLN A 26 19.20 18.80 -24.65
C GLN A 26 17.86 18.09 -24.97
N THR A 27 17.92 16.83 -25.41
CA THR A 27 16.74 16.01 -25.69
C THR A 27 16.90 14.62 -25.09
N GLN A 28 15.78 13.99 -24.74
CA GLN A 28 15.76 12.62 -24.21
C GLN A 28 16.39 11.62 -25.18
N LYS A 29 16.17 11.80 -26.49
CA LYS A 29 16.76 10.95 -27.54
C LYS A 29 18.29 10.99 -27.49
N TYR A 30 18.88 12.18 -27.37
CA TYR A 30 20.34 12.32 -27.29
C TYR A 30 20.90 11.77 -25.99
N ALA A 31 20.21 11.95 -24.86
CA ALA A 31 20.61 11.35 -23.59
C ALA A 31 20.69 9.82 -23.70
N TYR A 32 19.69 9.17 -24.31
CA TYR A 32 19.70 7.72 -24.52
C TYR A 32 20.76 7.24 -25.51
N MET A 33 21.00 7.99 -26.58
CA MET A 33 22.05 7.65 -27.54
C MET A 33 23.43 7.72 -26.87
N ALA A 34 23.71 8.79 -26.12
CA ALA A 34 24.97 8.96 -25.40
C ALA A 34 25.13 7.95 -24.26
N ALA A 35 24.08 7.64 -23.50
CA ALA A 35 24.13 6.61 -22.44
C ALA A 35 24.51 5.22 -22.98
N LYS A 36 24.09 4.87 -24.20
CA LYS A 36 24.45 3.60 -24.85
C LYS A 36 25.91 3.54 -25.32
N GLN A 37 26.62 4.67 -25.37
CA GLN A 37 28.02 4.74 -25.75
C GLN A 37 28.97 4.65 -24.54
N ALA A 38 28.43 4.72 -23.31
CA ALA A 38 29.24 4.57 -22.11
C ALA A 38 29.80 3.13 -22.03
N VAL A 39 31.12 3.03 -21.97
CA VAL A 39 31.82 1.76 -21.73
C VAL A 39 32.14 1.70 -20.24
N ILE A 40 31.67 0.64 -19.59
CA ILE A 40 31.90 0.39 -18.16
C ILE A 40 32.58 -0.97 -18.07
N GLU A 41 33.79 -0.99 -17.54
CA GLU A 41 34.54 -2.21 -17.28
C GLU A 41 34.28 -2.66 -15.85
N TYR A 42 33.92 -3.94 -15.69
CA TYR A 42 33.71 -4.57 -14.39
C TYR A 42 34.77 -5.61 -14.15
N SER A 43 35.23 -5.72 -12.91
CA SER A 43 36.02 -6.85 -12.44
C SER A 43 35.27 -7.53 -11.30
N THR A 44 35.28 -8.86 -11.31
CA THR A 44 34.83 -9.67 -10.18
C THR A 44 35.97 -10.07 -9.25
N GLU A 45 37.20 -9.61 -9.53
CA GLU A 45 38.35 -9.87 -8.68
C GLU A 45 38.10 -9.29 -7.30
N ASN A 46 38.47 -10.06 -6.26
CA ASN A 46 38.28 -9.70 -4.85
C ASN A 46 36.81 -9.56 -4.39
N LEU A 47 35.83 -9.95 -5.23
CA LEU A 47 34.43 -10.00 -4.84
C LEU A 47 34.00 -11.42 -4.47
N GLN A 48 33.10 -11.54 -3.50
CA GLN A 48 32.44 -12.79 -3.19
C GLN A 48 31.37 -13.11 -4.24
N PRO A 49 31.06 -14.40 -4.50
CA PRO A 49 29.96 -14.77 -5.39
C PRO A 49 28.64 -14.14 -4.92
N PRO A 50 27.81 -13.61 -5.83
CA PRO A 50 26.57 -12.95 -5.46
C PRO A 50 25.59 -13.94 -4.81
N ILE A 51 24.83 -13.46 -3.83
CA ILE A 51 23.74 -14.19 -3.19
C ILE A 51 22.48 -13.92 -4.01
N LEU A 52 21.93 -14.91 -4.70
CA LEU A 52 20.81 -14.68 -5.64
C LEU A 52 19.49 -15.28 -5.16
N THR A 53 19.56 -16.35 -4.36
CA THR A 53 18.38 -17.07 -3.88
C THR A 53 18.14 -16.88 -2.38
N ILE A 54 16.94 -17.26 -1.93
CA ILE A 54 16.61 -17.27 -0.49
C ILE A 54 17.47 -18.31 0.22
N GLU A 55 17.71 -19.44 -0.42
CA GLU A 55 18.54 -20.53 0.08
C GLU A 55 19.99 -20.07 0.29
N ASP A 56 20.59 -19.39 -0.68
CA ASP A 56 21.96 -18.83 -0.56
C ASP A 56 22.04 -17.85 0.62
N ALA A 57 21.01 -17.00 0.77
CA ALA A 57 20.96 -16.02 1.84
C ALA A 57 20.83 -16.69 3.22
N ILE A 58 20.08 -17.79 3.32
CA ILE A 58 19.95 -18.57 4.55
C ILE A 58 21.28 -19.25 4.89
N GLU A 59 21.91 -19.91 3.93
CA GLU A 59 23.19 -20.60 4.12
C GLU A 59 24.28 -19.63 4.60
N ARG A 60 24.31 -18.41 4.04
CA ARG A 60 25.29 -17.38 4.38
C ARG A 60 24.85 -16.43 5.50
N SER A 61 23.72 -16.69 6.13
CA SER A 61 23.14 -15.82 7.18
C SER A 61 23.02 -14.34 6.77
N SER A 62 22.69 -14.07 5.51
CA SER A 62 22.56 -12.73 4.93
C SER A 62 21.13 -12.23 5.07
N PHE A 63 20.84 -11.50 6.15
CA PHE A 63 19.50 -11.03 6.48
C PHE A 63 19.46 -9.53 6.81
N PHE A 64 18.32 -8.89 6.52
CA PHE A 64 17.97 -7.62 7.14
C PHE A 64 17.38 -7.86 8.53
N GLN A 65 17.72 -6.98 9.47
CA GLN A 65 17.17 -7.04 10.81
C GLN A 65 15.72 -6.52 10.82
N THR A 66 14.80 -7.37 11.26
CA THR A 66 13.43 -6.98 11.60
C THR A 66 13.41 -6.32 12.96
N LEU A 67 12.76 -5.15 13.08
CA LEU A 67 12.67 -4.45 14.36
C LEU A 67 11.68 -5.18 15.29
N PRO A 68 11.98 -5.35 16.60
CA PRO A 68 11.12 -6.14 17.50
C PRO A 68 9.67 -5.66 17.58
N PHE A 69 9.43 -4.35 17.48
CA PHE A 69 8.07 -3.78 17.57
C PHE A 69 7.20 -4.02 16.33
N VAL A 70 7.79 -4.45 15.19
CA VAL A 70 7.04 -4.88 14.00
C VAL A 70 7.04 -6.41 13.83
N ALA A 71 7.67 -7.16 14.73
CA ALA A 71 7.69 -8.60 14.64
C ALA A 71 6.30 -9.18 14.97
N PRO A 72 5.70 -10.01 14.09
CA PRO A 72 4.46 -10.68 14.43
C PRO A 72 4.67 -11.63 15.62
N LYS A 73 3.62 -11.84 16.42
CA LYS A 73 3.64 -12.72 17.59
C LYS A 73 3.02 -14.09 17.31
N PRO A 74 3.59 -15.18 17.86
CA PRO A 74 2.97 -16.50 17.80
C PRO A 74 1.67 -16.54 18.62
N VAL A 75 0.86 -17.57 18.41
CA VAL A 75 -0.39 -17.80 19.13
C VAL A 75 -0.38 -19.22 19.68
N GLY A 76 -0.58 -19.38 20.99
CA GLY A 76 -0.64 -20.70 21.62
C GLY A 76 0.69 -21.47 21.64
N ASP A 77 0.59 -22.79 21.76
CA ASP A 77 1.69 -23.75 21.87
C ASP A 77 1.65 -24.72 20.69
N TYR A 78 2.64 -24.59 19.78
CA TYR A 78 2.72 -25.38 18.57
C TYR A 78 2.86 -26.89 18.84
N ASP A 79 3.70 -27.28 19.79
CA ASP A 79 3.99 -28.68 20.09
C ASP A 79 2.75 -29.36 20.67
N LYS A 80 2.03 -28.65 21.54
CA LYS A 80 0.73 -29.11 22.05
C LYS A 80 -0.26 -29.31 20.90
N GLY A 81 -0.47 -28.31 20.05
CA GLY A 81 -1.42 -28.42 18.94
C GLY A 81 -1.07 -29.50 17.93
N MET A 82 0.22 -29.76 17.70
CA MET A 82 0.69 -30.87 16.86
C MET A 82 0.50 -32.23 17.54
N SER A 83 0.63 -32.33 18.86
CA SER A 83 0.34 -33.58 19.59
C SER A 83 -1.14 -33.95 19.55
N GLU A 84 -2.01 -32.94 19.49
CA GLU A 84 -3.46 -33.10 19.39
C GLU A 84 -3.92 -33.41 17.96
N ALA A 85 -3.09 -33.34 16.93
CA ALA A 85 -3.51 -33.58 15.55
C ALA A 85 -3.74 -35.08 15.26
N ASP A 86 -4.80 -35.40 14.50
CA ASP A 86 -5.02 -36.78 14.00
C ASP A 86 -4.16 -37.04 12.75
N HIS A 87 -4.01 -36.01 11.91
CA HIS A 87 -3.29 -36.02 10.64
C HIS A 87 -2.28 -34.88 10.59
N LYS A 88 -1.17 -35.10 9.89
CA LYS A 88 -0.07 -34.12 9.80
C LYS A 88 0.46 -34.06 8.38
N ILE A 89 0.67 -32.84 7.89
CA ILE A 89 1.49 -32.58 6.70
C ILE A 89 2.76 -31.91 7.22
N LEU A 90 3.92 -32.51 6.96
CA LEU A 90 5.20 -32.05 7.50
C LEU A 90 6.10 -31.55 6.37
N SER A 91 6.71 -30.38 6.57
CA SER A 91 7.73 -29.80 5.69
C SER A 91 7.31 -29.66 4.22
N ALA A 92 6.03 -29.33 3.97
CA ALA A 92 5.57 -29.01 2.62
C ALA A 92 6.04 -27.61 2.21
N GLU A 93 6.23 -27.38 0.89
CA GLU A 93 6.74 -26.11 0.37
C GLU A 93 5.69 -25.33 -0.43
N VAL A 94 5.70 -24.00 -0.28
CA VAL A 94 5.02 -23.05 -1.17
C VAL A 94 6.03 -22.02 -1.65
N LYS A 95 6.03 -21.74 -2.96
CA LYS A 95 6.87 -20.70 -3.58
C LYS A 95 5.98 -19.66 -4.24
N ILE A 96 6.37 -18.39 -4.08
CA ILE A 96 5.68 -17.24 -4.66
C ILE A 96 6.72 -16.38 -5.38
N GLU A 97 6.47 -16.13 -6.66
CA GLU A 97 7.35 -15.33 -7.50
C GLU A 97 7.12 -13.82 -7.33
N SER A 98 8.09 -13.04 -7.82
CA SER A 98 8.03 -11.58 -7.82
C SER A 98 6.98 -11.05 -8.79
N GLN A 99 6.49 -9.83 -8.54
CA GLN A 99 5.53 -9.14 -9.40
C GLN A 99 5.98 -7.70 -9.65
N TYR A 100 5.96 -7.26 -10.91
CA TYR A 100 6.22 -5.87 -11.29
C TYR A 100 5.00 -4.97 -11.03
N PHE A 101 5.24 -3.68 -10.72
CA PHE A 101 4.16 -2.71 -10.47
C PHE A 101 3.33 -2.38 -11.71
N PHE A 102 4.01 -2.19 -12.84
CA PHE A 102 3.41 -1.89 -14.14
C PHE A 102 2.39 -0.72 -14.13
N TYR A 103 2.62 0.31 -13.31
CA TYR A 103 1.87 1.57 -13.40
C TYR A 103 2.02 2.19 -14.79
N MET A 104 0.96 2.81 -15.32
CA MET A 104 0.96 3.27 -16.72
C MET A 104 1.88 4.47 -16.95
N GLU A 105 2.00 5.36 -15.98
CA GLU A 105 3.03 6.42 -15.97
C GLU A 105 4.29 5.88 -15.29
N PRO A 106 5.44 5.73 -15.97
CA PRO A 106 6.73 5.35 -15.35
C PRO A 106 7.19 6.30 -14.23
N GLN A 107 8.35 6.06 -13.62
CA GLN A 107 8.97 7.06 -12.75
C GLN A 107 9.30 8.36 -13.51
N VAL A 108 8.94 9.50 -12.94
CA VAL A 108 9.12 10.83 -13.54
C VAL A 108 9.48 11.87 -12.47
N ALA A 109 10.44 12.73 -12.79
CA ALA A 109 10.71 13.95 -12.03
C ALA A 109 11.10 15.11 -12.96
N LEU A 110 10.70 16.33 -12.60
CA LEU A 110 11.17 17.59 -13.19
C LEU A 110 11.68 18.46 -12.04
N ALA A 111 12.97 18.77 -12.05
CA ALA A 111 13.61 19.62 -11.06
C ALA A 111 13.95 20.98 -11.70
N ILE A 112 13.56 22.06 -11.02
CA ILE A 112 13.69 23.45 -11.45
C ILE A 112 14.44 24.19 -10.35
N PRO A 113 15.73 24.54 -10.56
CA PRO A 113 16.46 25.41 -9.65
C PRO A 113 15.79 26.77 -9.57
N ASP A 114 15.88 27.39 -8.41
CA ASP A 114 15.31 28.70 -8.09
C ASP A 114 16.37 29.57 -7.39
N GLU A 115 16.04 30.82 -7.10
CA GLU A 115 16.89 31.73 -6.31
C GLU A 115 17.19 31.16 -4.91
N ASP A 116 18.17 31.73 -4.21
CA ASP A 116 18.53 31.37 -2.84
C ASP A 116 18.85 29.88 -2.60
N ASN A 117 19.45 29.23 -3.61
CA ASN A 117 19.79 27.81 -3.57
C ASN A 117 18.54 26.93 -3.30
N CYS A 118 17.38 27.36 -3.81
CA CYS A 118 16.14 26.63 -3.73
C CYS A 118 15.92 25.77 -4.98
N ILE A 119 15.05 24.77 -4.86
CA ILE A 119 14.67 23.90 -5.96
C ILE A 119 13.22 23.44 -5.82
N THR A 120 12.45 23.59 -6.89
CA THR A 120 11.11 23.01 -7.01
C THR A 120 11.16 21.74 -7.84
N ILE A 121 10.55 20.67 -7.32
CA ILE A 121 10.54 19.35 -7.94
C ILE A 121 9.11 18.89 -8.14
N TYR A 122 8.71 18.74 -9.39
CA TYR A 122 7.49 18.03 -9.75
C TYR A 122 7.81 16.54 -9.84
N SER A 123 7.32 15.76 -8.90
CA SER A 123 7.64 14.33 -8.80
C SER A 123 6.40 13.47 -8.87
N SER A 124 6.48 12.34 -9.56
CA SER A 124 5.45 11.31 -9.53
C SER A 124 5.70 10.39 -8.32
N THR A 125 5.22 10.79 -7.14
CA THR A 125 5.55 10.13 -5.86
C THR A 125 4.33 9.94 -4.95
N GLN A 126 4.34 8.89 -4.13
CA GLN A 126 3.38 8.65 -3.05
C GLN A 126 3.82 9.31 -1.73
N LEU A 127 5.07 9.81 -1.67
CA LEU A 127 5.74 10.33 -0.49
C LEU A 127 6.39 11.70 -0.75
N PRO A 128 5.63 12.79 -0.96
CA PRO A 128 6.21 14.10 -1.27
C PRO A 128 7.22 14.58 -0.22
N GLU A 129 6.88 14.51 1.07
CA GLU A 129 7.74 14.99 2.17
C GLU A 129 8.99 14.12 2.36
N SER A 130 8.89 12.79 2.25
CA SER A 130 10.09 11.95 2.27
C SER A 130 10.97 12.19 1.03
N THR A 131 10.37 12.47 -0.13
CA THR A 131 11.11 12.84 -1.35
C THR A 131 11.87 14.15 -1.12
N GLN A 132 11.23 15.17 -0.52
CA GLN A 132 11.86 16.43 -0.14
C GLN A 132 13.08 16.19 0.75
N ASN A 133 12.90 15.43 1.83
CA ASN A 133 13.96 15.14 2.79
C ASN A 133 15.14 14.41 2.16
N VAL A 134 14.87 13.40 1.32
CA VAL A 134 15.91 12.60 0.67
C VAL A 134 16.65 13.43 -0.39
N VAL A 135 15.95 14.24 -1.18
CA VAL A 135 16.61 15.13 -2.14
C VAL A 135 17.49 16.15 -1.43
N ALA A 136 16.96 16.82 -0.40
CA ALA A 136 17.69 17.83 0.36
C ALA A 136 19.00 17.26 0.96
N LYS A 137 18.93 16.06 1.54
CA LYS A 137 20.12 15.32 2.00
C LYS A 137 21.08 14.97 0.87
N CYS A 138 20.56 14.49 -0.26
CA CYS A 138 21.36 14.09 -1.40
C CYS A 138 22.18 15.24 -1.99
N VAL A 139 21.61 16.45 -2.04
CA VAL A 139 22.28 17.63 -2.64
C VAL A 139 22.91 18.56 -1.60
N GLY A 140 22.78 18.25 -0.31
CA GLY A 140 23.43 18.99 0.78
C GLY A 140 22.82 20.36 1.08
N ILE A 141 21.48 20.50 0.97
CA ILE A 141 20.77 21.78 1.24
C ILE A 141 19.68 21.61 2.31
N PRO A 142 19.23 22.69 2.98
CA PRO A 142 18.15 22.61 3.97
C PRO A 142 16.81 22.14 3.37
N PHE A 143 15.95 21.50 4.19
CA PHE A 143 14.67 20.97 3.71
C PHE A 143 13.73 22.06 3.19
N HIS A 144 13.78 23.27 3.77
CA HIS A 144 12.96 24.40 3.33
C HIS A 144 13.38 24.94 1.96
N ASN A 145 14.58 24.63 1.48
CA ASN A 145 15.04 24.97 0.13
C ASN A 145 14.52 23.98 -0.93
N VAL A 146 13.94 22.85 -0.53
CA VAL A 146 13.38 21.87 -1.46
C VAL A 146 11.86 21.92 -1.38
N ARG A 147 11.20 22.15 -2.51
CA ARG A 147 9.73 22.07 -2.62
C ARG A 147 9.36 20.92 -3.53
N VAL A 148 8.60 19.95 -3.03
CA VAL A 148 8.08 18.84 -3.84
C VAL A 148 6.60 19.05 -4.10
N ILE A 149 6.23 19.06 -5.39
CA ILE A 149 4.86 19.23 -5.84
C ILE A 149 4.41 17.95 -6.55
N THR A 150 3.30 17.36 -6.08
CA THR A 150 2.69 16.19 -6.71
C THR A 150 1.22 16.45 -6.99
N ARG A 151 0.89 16.64 -8.27
CA ARG A 151 -0.50 16.86 -8.70
C ARG A 151 -1.30 15.56 -8.66
N ARG A 152 -0.86 14.57 -9.42
CA ARG A 152 -1.44 13.23 -9.48
C ARG A 152 -0.39 12.27 -10.01
N VAL A 153 -0.64 10.98 -9.82
CA VAL A 153 0.26 9.91 -10.23
C VAL A 153 -0.51 8.92 -11.11
N GLY A 154 0.03 8.58 -12.28
CA GLY A 154 -0.59 7.63 -13.23
C GLY A 154 -0.43 6.17 -12.82
N GLY A 155 -0.89 5.84 -11.62
CA GLY A 155 -0.67 4.55 -10.94
C GLY A 155 0.63 4.53 -10.13
N GLY A 156 0.57 4.01 -8.91
CA GLY A 156 1.73 3.87 -8.02
C GLY A 156 1.90 2.45 -7.48
N PHE A 157 0.83 1.88 -6.93
CA PHE A 157 0.79 0.51 -6.41
C PHE A 157 1.92 0.19 -5.39
N GLY A 158 2.44 1.22 -4.72
CA GLY A 158 3.57 1.15 -3.78
C GLY A 158 4.94 1.35 -4.43
N GLY A 159 5.08 1.10 -5.73
CA GLY A 159 6.33 1.29 -6.48
C GLY A 159 6.72 2.75 -6.70
N LYS A 160 5.89 3.72 -6.31
CA LYS A 160 6.22 5.16 -6.31
C LYS A 160 6.34 5.75 -4.91
N ALA A 161 6.43 4.90 -3.89
CA ALA A 161 6.77 5.33 -2.54
C ALA A 161 8.26 5.71 -2.49
N LEU A 162 9.16 4.75 -2.34
CA LEU A 162 10.58 5.03 -2.16
C LEU A 162 11.35 5.10 -3.49
N LYS A 163 10.95 4.29 -4.48
CA LYS A 163 11.67 4.20 -5.77
C LYS A 163 11.59 5.47 -6.63
N SER A 164 10.57 6.30 -6.41
CA SER A 164 10.48 7.62 -7.06
C SER A 164 11.58 8.59 -6.61
N MET A 165 12.14 8.39 -5.41
CA MET A 165 13.16 9.27 -4.83
C MET A 165 14.48 9.21 -5.58
N HIS A 166 14.84 8.04 -6.15
CA HIS A 166 16.03 7.89 -7.00
C HIS A 166 16.00 8.85 -8.19
N VAL A 167 14.87 8.86 -8.91
CA VAL A 167 14.69 9.73 -10.08
C VAL A 167 14.65 11.20 -9.67
N ALA A 168 13.99 11.52 -8.55
CA ALA A 168 13.96 12.88 -8.02
C ALA A 168 15.36 13.39 -7.63
N CYS A 169 16.17 12.57 -6.97
CA CYS A 169 17.53 12.92 -6.56
C CYS A 169 18.46 13.11 -7.76
N ALA A 170 18.48 12.16 -8.70
CA ALA A 170 19.29 12.29 -9.92
C ALA A 170 18.91 13.55 -10.72
N CYS A 171 17.61 13.86 -10.78
CA CYS A 171 17.10 15.05 -11.45
C CYS A 171 17.53 16.34 -10.73
N ALA A 172 17.45 16.38 -9.40
CA ALA A 172 17.87 17.52 -8.59
C ALA A 172 19.38 17.79 -8.66
N VAL A 173 20.21 16.73 -8.56
CA VAL A 173 21.67 16.83 -8.69
C VAL A 173 22.04 17.43 -10.06
N ALA A 174 21.44 16.94 -11.13
CA ALA A 174 21.68 17.45 -12.48
C ALA A 174 21.22 18.91 -12.64
N ALA A 175 20.03 19.24 -12.12
CA ALA A 175 19.46 20.58 -12.22
C ALA A 175 20.31 21.63 -11.51
N LEU A 176 20.74 21.36 -10.27
CA LEU A 176 21.60 22.26 -9.49
C LEU A 176 23.00 22.36 -10.11
N LYS A 177 23.56 21.26 -10.62
CA LYS A 177 24.87 21.30 -11.28
C LYS A 177 24.86 22.15 -12.56
N LEU A 178 23.77 22.11 -13.31
CA LEU A 178 23.64 22.82 -14.60
C LEU A 178 23.00 24.20 -14.46
N GLN A 179 22.44 24.53 -13.29
CA GLN A 179 21.62 25.72 -13.05
C GLN A 179 20.50 25.88 -14.09
N ARG A 180 19.87 24.75 -14.44
CA ARG A 180 18.82 24.68 -15.47
C ARG A 180 17.75 23.66 -15.08
N PRO A 181 16.50 23.85 -15.53
CA PRO A 181 15.48 22.82 -15.41
C PRO A 181 15.94 21.50 -16.05
N VAL A 182 15.81 20.40 -15.32
CA VAL A 182 16.09 19.04 -15.81
C VAL A 182 14.85 18.19 -15.65
N ARG A 183 14.53 17.38 -16.66
CA ARG A 183 13.43 16.42 -16.63
C ARG A 183 13.94 15.02 -16.88
N MET A 184 13.49 14.08 -16.06
CA MET A 184 13.70 12.65 -16.23
C MET A 184 12.36 11.95 -16.37
N TYR A 185 12.23 11.16 -17.44
CA TYR A 185 11.11 10.27 -17.71
C TYR A 185 11.74 8.93 -18.12
N LEU A 186 11.56 7.90 -17.29
CA LEU A 186 12.16 6.60 -17.58
C LEU A 186 11.36 5.87 -18.67
N ASP A 187 12.07 5.18 -19.56
CA ASP A 187 11.44 4.17 -20.39
C ASP A 187 11.04 2.95 -19.53
N ARG A 188 10.07 2.18 -20.02
CA ARG A 188 9.50 1.05 -19.27
C ARG A 188 10.55 0.01 -18.85
N LYS A 189 11.56 -0.27 -19.68
CA LYS A 189 12.56 -1.29 -19.37
C LYS A 189 13.41 -0.83 -18.18
N THR A 190 13.91 0.40 -18.24
CA THR A 190 14.69 1.00 -17.15
C THR A 190 13.89 1.10 -15.85
N ASP A 191 12.62 1.52 -15.97
CA ASP A 191 11.66 1.60 -14.85
C ASP A 191 11.48 0.25 -14.15
N MET A 192 11.25 -0.84 -14.91
CA MET A 192 11.07 -2.18 -14.35
C MET A 192 12.33 -2.72 -13.67
N ILE A 193 13.52 -2.44 -14.23
CA ILE A 193 14.80 -2.85 -13.64
C ILE A 193 15.04 -2.11 -12.32
N MET A 194 14.85 -0.79 -12.31
CA MET A 194 15.12 0.05 -11.14
C MET A 194 14.09 -0.16 -10.03
N ALA A 195 12.80 -0.15 -10.35
CA ALA A 195 11.75 -0.15 -9.33
C ALA A 195 11.67 -1.48 -8.57
N GLY A 196 12.16 -2.57 -9.18
CA GLY A 196 12.07 -3.91 -8.62
C GLY A 196 10.62 -4.41 -8.64
N GLY A 197 10.10 -4.82 -7.48
CA GLY A 197 8.74 -5.36 -7.39
C GLY A 197 8.39 -5.91 -6.02
N ARG A 198 7.33 -6.73 -5.99
CA ARG A 198 6.91 -7.49 -4.81
C ARG A 198 7.98 -8.51 -4.41
N HIS A 199 8.14 -8.71 -3.11
CA HIS A 199 9.01 -9.74 -2.53
C HIS A 199 8.59 -11.15 -2.97
N PRO A 200 9.46 -11.90 -3.66
CA PRO A 200 9.28 -13.34 -3.80
C PRO A 200 9.53 -14.02 -2.45
N MET A 201 8.84 -15.12 -2.21
CA MET A 201 8.86 -15.85 -0.95
C MET A 201 9.00 -17.34 -1.18
N LYS A 202 9.73 -17.99 -0.28
CA LYS A 202 9.75 -19.45 -0.14
C LYS A 202 9.36 -19.79 1.28
N VAL A 203 8.37 -20.67 1.40
CA VAL A 203 7.78 -21.05 2.68
C VAL A 203 7.85 -22.55 2.83
N LYS A 204 8.37 -23.02 3.96
CA LYS A 204 8.17 -24.39 4.42
C LYS A 204 7.13 -24.36 5.53
N TYR A 205 6.22 -25.33 5.56
CA TYR A 205 5.21 -25.39 6.59
C TYR A 205 4.95 -26.80 7.08
N SER A 206 4.51 -26.89 8.32
CA SER A 206 4.00 -28.11 8.95
C SER A 206 2.67 -27.80 9.62
N VAL A 207 1.62 -28.55 9.26
CA VAL A 207 0.25 -28.34 9.76
C VAL A 207 -0.31 -29.61 10.37
N GLY A 208 -0.94 -29.47 11.53
CA GLY A 208 -1.66 -30.52 12.23
C GLY A 208 -3.16 -30.26 12.18
N PHE A 209 -3.95 -31.29 11.88
CA PHE A 209 -5.40 -31.17 11.77
C PHE A 209 -6.12 -32.46 12.18
N LYS A 210 -7.40 -32.31 12.53
CA LYS A 210 -8.31 -33.39 12.89
C LYS A 210 -8.95 -34.02 11.65
N SER A 211 -9.44 -35.24 11.80
CA SER A 211 -10.17 -35.96 10.74
C SER A 211 -11.43 -35.23 10.26
N ASN A 212 -11.99 -34.33 11.10
CA ASN A 212 -13.14 -33.50 10.75
C ASN A 212 -12.76 -32.16 10.07
N GLY A 213 -11.49 -31.96 9.71
CA GLY A 213 -10.99 -30.76 9.05
C GLY A 213 -10.64 -29.58 9.96
N LYS A 214 -10.83 -29.68 11.28
CA LYS A 214 -10.40 -28.63 12.22
C LYS A 214 -8.88 -28.64 12.36
N ILE A 215 -8.25 -27.49 12.14
CA ILE A 215 -6.80 -27.32 12.29
C ILE A 215 -6.46 -27.07 13.76
N THR A 216 -5.36 -27.67 14.21
CA THR A 216 -4.87 -27.59 15.60
C THR A 216 -3.54 -26.87 15.74
N ALA A 217 -2.68 -26.93 14.72
CA ALA A 217 -1.41 -26.21 14.70
C ALA A 217 -0.89 -25.91 13.30
N LEU A 218 -0.14 -24.82 13.17
CA LEU A 218 0.65 -24.45 11.98
C LEU A 218 2.00 -23.87 12.40
N HIS A 219 3.08 -24.38 11.81
CA HIS A 219 4.41 -23.76 11.83
C HIS A 219 4.84 -23.36 10.42
N LEU A 220 5.48 -22.20 10.28
CA LEU A 220 5.99 -21.66 9.01
C LEU A 220 7.46 -21.26 9.12
N ASP A 221 8.32 -21.74 8.24
CA ASP A 221 9.63 -21.13 7.97
C ASP A 221 9.51 -20.24 6.74
N LEU A 222 9.47 -18.93 6.95
CA LEU A 222 9.19 -17.91 5.94
C LEU A 222 10.47 -17.21 5.49
N GLY A 223 10.95 -17.56 4.29
CA GLY A 223 12.00 -16.81 3.60
C GLY A 223 11.41 -15.72 2.70
N ILE A 224 11.79 -14.47 2.92
CA ILE A 224 11.34 -13.30 2.16
C ILE A 224 12.55 -12.68 1.46
N ASN A 225 12.59 -12.63 0.14
CA ASN A 225 13.71 -11.99 -0.56
C ASN A 225 13.51 -10.46 -0.65
N GLY A 226 14.33 -9.70 0.08
CA GLY A 226 14.31 -8.23 0.10
C GLY A 226 15.12 -7.55 -1.00
N GLY A 227 16.01 -8.27 -1.67
CA GLY A 227 17.03 -7.67 -2.54
C GLY A 227 18.18 -7.05 -1.74
N ILE A 228 18.89 -6.09 -2.34
CA ILE A 228 20.17 -5.59 -1.79
C ILE A 228 20.00 -4.53 -0.69
N SER A 229 18.98 -3.69 -0.79
CA SER A 229 18.68 -2.63 0.18
C SER A 229 17.41 -2.95 0.96
N PRO A 230 17.30 -2.53 2.23
CA PRO A 230 16.19 -2.94 3.08
C PRO A 230 14.85 -2.39 2.58
N ASP A 231 14.77 -1.13 2.12
CA ASP A 231 13.51 -0.49 1.70
C ASP A 231 12.41 -0.73 2.78
N MET A 232 11.25 -1.23 2.39
CA MET A 232 10.17 -1.64 3.30
C MET A 232 10.25 -3.12 3.73
N SER A 233 11.25 -3.87 3.27
CA SER A 233 11.37 -5.34 3.48
C SER A 233 11.34 -5.76 4.96
N PRO A 234 12.01 -5.06 5.90
CA PRO A 234 11.94 -5.41 7.32
C PRO A 234 10.54 -5.35 7.94
N MET A 235 9.57 -4.72 7.28
CA MET A 235 8.18 -4.62 7.77
C MET A 235 7.22 -5.61 7.08
N ILE A 236 7.68 -6.40 6.10
CA ILE A 236 6.79 -7.24 5.27
C ILE A 236 6.33 -8.52 6.00
N ALA A 237 7.10 -9.02 6.97
CA ALA A 237 6.73 -10.24 7.69
C ALA A 237 5.39 -10.10 8.46
N ALA A 238 5.16 -8.95 9.10
CA ALA A 238 3.93 -8.69 9.85
C ALA A 238 2.65 -8.83 9.01
N PRO A 239 2.46 -8.13 7.87
CA PRO A 239 1.26 -8.28 7.06
C PRO A 239 1.15 -9.65 6.38
N VAL A 240 2.27 -10.35 6.09
CA VAL A 240 2.20 -11.76 5.62
C VAL A 240 1.51 -12.61 6.68
N ILE A 241 2.00 -12.57 7.94
CA ILE A 241 1.40 -13.33 9.03
C ILE A 241 -0.02 -12.83 9.33
N GLY A 242 -0.26 -11.51 9.34
CA GLY A 242 -1.58 -10.92 9.58
C GLY A 242 -2.65 -11.44 8.61
N SER A 243 -2.36 -11.51 7.32
CA SER A 243 -3.28 -12.06 6.32
C SER A 243 -3.50 -13.56 6.45
N LEU A 244 -2.47 -14.30 6.89
CA LEU A 244 -2.56 -15.73 7.15
C LEU A 244 -3.51 -16.02 8.31
N LYS A 245 -3.58 -15.14 9.31
CA LYS A 245 -4.51 -15.22 10.45
C LYS A 245 -5.99 -15.08 10.08
N LYS A 246 -6.39 -14.96 8.81
CA LYS A 246 -7.82 -15.03 8.42
C LYS A 246 -8.49 -16.36 8.82
N TYR A 247 -7.69 -17.41 9.05
CA TYR A 247 -8.14 -18.68 9.60
C TYR A 247 -7.62 -18.87 11.03
N ASN A 248 -8.43 -19.54 11.83
CA ASN A 248 -8.08 -20.05 13.14
C ASN A 248 -7.24 -21.33 12.98
N TRP A 249 -5.91 -21.15 13.07
CA TRP A 249 -4.93 -22.23 13.00
C TRP A 249 -4.79 -23.04 14.31
N GLY A 250 -5.57 -22.72 15.34
CA GLY A 250 -5.36 -23.22 16.70
C GLY A 250 -4.10 -22.59 17.29
N ASN A 251 -2.96 -23.26 17.12
CA ASN A 251 -1.65 -22.80 17.56
C ASN A 251 -0.80 -22.39 16.35
N LEU A 252 -0.25 -21.18 16.35
CA LEU A 252 0.50 -20.62 15.23
C LEU A 252 1.92 -20.25 15.68
N ALA A 253 2.92 -20.88 15.07
CA ALA A 253 4.32 -20.55 15.21
C ALA A 253 4.95 -20.23 13.85
N PHE A 254 6.05 -19.48 13.85
CA PHE A 254 6.77 -19.16 12.63
C PHE A 254 8.20 -18.67 12.92
N ASP A 255 9.08 -18.89 11.95
CA ASP A 255 10.41 -18.27 11.85
C ASP A 255 10.46 -17.45 10.55
N THR A 256 10.83 -16.17 10.64
CA THR A 256 10.81 -15.25 9.48
C THR A 256 12.21 -14.72 9.18
N LYS A 257 12.68 -14.95 7.95
CA LYS A 257 14.00 -14.52 7.46
C LYS A 257 13.85 -13.55 6.29
N VAL A 258 14.12 -12.28 6.54
CA VAL A 258 14.16 -11.24 5.48
C VAL A 258 15.54 -11.26 4.84
N CYS A 259 15.67 -11.97 3.73
CA CYS A 259 16.93 -12.27 3.05
C CYS A 259 17.47 -11.06 2.28
N LYS A 260 18.74 -10.72 2.52
CA LYS A 260 19.51 -9.74 1.72
C LYS A 260 20.22 -10.47 0.59
N THR A 261 19.94 -10.07 -0.65
CA THR A 261 20.45 -10.72 -1.87
C THR A 261 20.95 -9.69 -2.89
N ASN A 262 21.82 -10.09 -3.80
CA ASN A 262 22.38 -9.29 -4.90
C ASN A 262 21.43 -9.15 -6.09
N VAL A 263 20.16 -8.85 -5.81
CA VAL A 263 19.14 -8.47 -6.82
C VAL A 263 18.54 -7.12 -6.45
N SER A 264 17.84 -6.50 -7.41
CA SER A 264 17.14 -5.23 -7.20
C SER A 264 16.28 -5.28 -5.93
N SER A 265 16.46 -4.27 -5.07
CA SER A 265 15.68 -4.09 -3.84
C SER A 265 14.18 -4.17 -4.10
N LYS A 266 13.48 -5.00 -3.34
CA LYS A 266 12.02 -5.14 -3.40
C LYS A 266 11.35 -4.06 -2.56
N SER A 267 10.09 -3.76 -2.86
CA SER A 267 9.37 -2.68 -2.19
C SER A 267 7.91 -3.04 -1.96
N SER A 268 7.18 -2.10 -1.35
CA SER A 268 5.75 -2.24 -1.13
C SER A 268 5.03 -2.38 -2.46
N MET A 269 4.28 -3.47 -2.64
CA MET A 269 3.32 -3.63 -3.73
C MET A 269 1.91 -3.70 -3.14
N ARG A 270 0.87 -3.30 -3.90
CA ARG A 270 -0.54 -3.32 -3.45
C ARG A 270 -0.86 -4.60 -2.66
N ALA A 271 -1.44 -4.45 -1.47
CA ALA A 271 -1.53 -5.52 -0.46
C ALA A 271 -0.12 -6.07 -0.10
N PRO A 272 0.76 -5.24 0.50
CA PRO A 272 2.15 -5.61 0.75
C PRO A 272 2.23 -6.72 1.79
N GLY A 273 2.74 -7.89 1.42
CA GLY A 273 2.78 -9.08 2.28
C GLY A 273 1.44 -9.82 2.34
N ASP A 274 0.32 -9.09 2.41
CA ASP A 274 -1.01 -9.67 2.56
C ASP A 274 -1.43 -10.59 1.40
N ALA A 275 -1.14 -10.20 0.15
CA ALA A 275 -1.43 -11.06 -0.99
C ALA A 275 -0.65 -12.38 -0.92
N GLN A 276 0.59 -12.34 -0.43
CA GLN A 276 1.43 -13.52 -0.26
C GLN A 276 0.94 -14.40 0.89
N GLY A 277 0.66 -13.83 2.07
CA GLY A 277 0.16 -14.59 3.21
C GLY A 277 -1.23 -15.18 2.97
N SER A 278 -2.12 -14.46 2.28
CA SER A 278 -3.40 -14.98 1.81
C SER A 278 -3.23 -16.18 0.87
N PHE A 279 -2.28 -16.13 -0.07
CA PHE A 279 -1.98 -17.25 -0.96
C PHE A 279 -1.43 -18.46 -0.19
N ILE A 280 -0.49 -18.24 0.74
CA ILE A 280 0.07 -19.29 1.60
C ILE A 280 -1.05 -19.96 2.40
N ALA A 281 -1.92 -19.18 3.03
CA ALA A 281 -3.05 -19.70 3.80
C ALA A 281 -3.98 -20.57 2.94
N GLU A 282 -4.38 -20.10 1.74
CA GLU A 282 -5.23 -20.89 0.85
C GLU A 282 -4.55 -22.17 0.37
N ALA A 283 -3.26 -22.11 0.04
CA ALA A 283 -2.50 -23.30 -0.39
C ALA A 283 -2.47 -24.37 0.71
N ILE A 284 -2.31 -23.96 1.97
CA ILE A 284 -2.34 -24.88 3.12
C ILE A 284 -3.75 -25.45 3.32
N ILE A 285 -4.80 -24.62 3.27
CA ILE A 285 -6.18 -25.08 3.40
C ILE A 285 -6.57 -26.06 2.30
N GLU A 286 -6.19 -25.79 1.06
CA GLU A 286 -6.45 -26.70 -0.07
C GLU A 286 -5.67 -28.02 0.06
N HIS A 287 -4.44 -27.98 0.57
CA HIS A 287 -3.68 -29.20 0.84
C HIS A 287 -4.33 -30.05 1.95
N VAL A 288 -4.81 -29.43 3.04
CA VAL A 288 -5.56 -30.12 4.10
C VAL A 288 -6.85 -30.73 3.55
N ALA A 289 -7.61 -29.98 2.75
CA ALA A 289 -8.84 -30.47 2.11
C ALA A 289 -8.56 -31.68 1.21
N SER A 290 -7.49 -31.61 0.40
CA SER A 290 -7.05 -32.71 -0.46
C SER A 290 -6.64 -33.95 0.35
N ALA A 291 -5.91 -33.77 1.45
CA ALA A 291 -5.47 -34.89 2.30
C ALA A 291 -6.66 -35.63 2.94
N LEU A 292 -7.74 -34.91 3.25
CA LEU A 292 -8.98 -35.49 3.78
C LEU A 292 -9.97 -35.93 2.69
N SER A 293 -9.69 -35.65 1.41
CA SER A 293 -10.66 -35.79 0.31
C SER A 293 -11.99 -35.08 0.61
N ALA A 294 -11.91 -33.90 1.24
CA ALA A 294 -13.05 -33.11 1.68
C ALA A 294 -13.26 -31.88 0.79
N ASP A 295 -14.49 -31.37 0.75
CA ASP A 295 -14.81 -30.09 0.11
C ASP A 295 -14.02 -28.94 0.78
N THR A 296 -13.32 -28.15 -0.02
CA THR A 296 -12.46 -27.07 0.49
C THR A 296 -13.25 -26.00 1.22
N ASN A 297 -14.46 -25.64 0.75
CA ASN A 297 -15.27 -24.62 1.42
C ASN A 297 -15.69 -25.06 2.82
N THR A 298 -15.94 -26.35 3.02
CA THR A 298 -16.19 -26.95 4.33
C THR A 298 -14.98 -26.79 5.26
N ILE A 299 -13.77 -27.04 4.77
CA ILE A 299 -12.52 -26.83 5.54
C ILE A 299 -12.29 -25.35 5.85
N ARG A 300 -12.49 -24.45 4.88
CA ARG A 300 -12.42 -23.00 5.09
C ARG A 300 -13.38 -22.59 6.19
N ARG A 301 -14.66 -22.95 6.07
CA ARG A 301 -15.72 -22.55 7.00
C ARG A 301 -15.50 -23.08 8.42
N LYS A 302 -14.96 -24.30 8.55
CA LYS A 302 -14.61 -24.93 9.83
C LYS A 302 -13.50 -24.18 10.57
N ASN A 303 -12.62 -23.52 9.82
CA ASN A 303 -11.45 -22.83 10.34
C ASN A 303 -11.57 -21.29 10.24
N LEU A 304 -12.71 -20.73 9.82
CA LEU A 304 -12.99 -19.32 10.06
C LEU A 304 -13.17 -19.08 11.57
N HIS A 305 -12.84 -17.88 12.01
CA HIS A 305 -12.95 -17.49 13.41
C HIS A 305 -14.42 -17.39 13.85
N ASP A 306 -14.69 -17.71 15.11
CA ASP A 306 -15.72 -17.02 15.90
C ASP A 306 -15.13 -15.75 16.51
N PHE A 307 -15.94 -14.92 17.17
CA PHE A 307 -15.42 -13.64 17.69
C PHE A 307 -14.35 -13.81 18.78
N GLU A 308 -14.48 -14.82 19.65
CA GLU A 308 -13.50 -15.08 20.71
C GLU A 308 -12.13 -15.41 20.14
N SER A 309 -12.06 -16.35 19.18
CA SER A 309 -10.79 -16.68 18.53
C SER A 309 -10.28 -15.55 17.62
N LEU A 310 -11.15 -14.72 17.04
CA LEU A 310 -10.74 -13.54 16.28
C LEU A 310 -9.99 -12.55 17.18
N ALA A 311 -10.53 -12.26 18.36
CA ALA A 311 -9.92 -11.36 19.34
C ALA A 311 -8.56 -11.88 19.83
N VAL A 312 -8.38 -13.20 19.97
CA VAL A 312 -7.07 -13.80 20.31
C VAL A 312 -6.04 -13.57 19.20
N PHE A 313 -6.43 -13.69 17.93
CA PHE A 313 -5.49 -13.61 16.80
C PHE A 313 -5.15 -12.17 16.38
N PHE A 314 -6.12 -11.26 16.47
CA PHE A 314 -6.03 -9.88 15.99
C PHE A 314 -6.00 -8.82 17.11
N GLY A 315 -6.26 -9.19 18.37
CA GLY A 315 -6.29 -8.25 19.49
C GLY A 315 -7.28 -7.11 19.24
N ASP A 316 -6.85 -5.88 19.50
CA ASP A 316 -7.68 -4.67 19.38
C ASP A 316 -8.24 -4.44 17.97
N SER A 317 -7.56 -4.92 16.92
CA SER A 317 -8.03 -4.82 15.53
C SER A 317 -9.33 -5.62 15.28
N ALA A 318 -9.67 -6.58 16.14
CA ALA A 318 -10.93 -7.33 16.06
C ALA A 318 -12.17 -6.45 16.32
N CYS A 319 -11.99 -5.29 16.96
CA CYS A 319 -13.05 -4.35 17.33
C CYS A 319 -14.19 -5.05 18.11
N GLU A 320 -15.44 -4.88 17.69
CA GLU A 320 -16.62 -5.41 18.38
C GLU A 320 -17.23 -6.60 17.62
N ALA A 321 -17.87 -7.52 18.35
CA ALA A 321 -18.53 -8.70 17.78
C ALA A 321 -19.58 -8.35 16.72
N SER A 322 -20.26 -7.21 16.89
CA SER A 322 -21.25 -6.66 15.96
C SER A 322 -20.68 -6.37 14.56
N THR A 323 -19.38 -6.11 14.46
CA THR A 323 -18.69 -5.75 13.20
C THR A 323 -18.11 -6.95 12.46
N TYR A 324 -17.99 -8.11 13.12
CA TYR A 324 -17.44 -9.31 12.52
C TYR A 324 -18.44 -9.96 11.54
N SER A 325 -18.16 -9.81 10.23
CA SER A 325 -19.10 -10.15 9.16
C SER A 325 -18.56 -11.17 8.14
N LEU A 326 -17.31 -11.60 8.27
CA LEU A 326 -16.65 -12.49 7.31
C LEU A 326 -17.39 -13.81 7.11
N VAL A 327 -17.79 -14.46 8.20
CA VAL A 327 -18.51 -15.75 8.17
C VAL A 327 -19.82 -15.60 7.41
N THR A 328 -20.58 -14.55 7.69
CA THR A 328 -21.85 -14.28 7.00
C THR A 328 -21.64 -13.98 5.51
N MET A 329 -20.61 -13.20 5.15
CA MET A 329 -20.27 -12.92 3.74
C MET A 329 -19.87 -14.19 2.99
N PHE A 330 -19.03 -15.03 3.60
CA PHE A 330 -18.60 -16.29 3.03
C PHE A 330 -19.77 -17.26 2.86
N ASP A 331 -20.58 -17.46 3.91
CA ASP A 331 -21.74 -18.38 3.88
C ASP A 331 -22.76 -17.96 2.81
N LYS A 332 -23.04 -16.66 2.70
CA LYS A 332 -23.94 -16.12 1.66
C LYS A 332 -23.47 -16.43 0.24
N LEU A 333 -22.17 -16.36 -0.03
CA LEU A 333 -21.61 -16.67 -1.35
C LEU A 333 -21.47 -18.17 -1.60
N ALA A 334 -20.84 -18.90 -0.67
CA ALA A 334 -20.54 -20.32 -0.83
C ALA A 334 -21.80 -21.20 -0.79
N SER A 335 -22.87 -20.75 -0.11
CA SER A 335 -24.14 -21.48 -0.02
C SER A 335 -25.23 -20.89 -0.93
N SER A 336 -24.90 -19.93 -1.80
CA SER A 336 -25.90 -19.35 -2.70
C SER A 336 -26.39 -20.41 -3.70
N PRO A 337 -27.68 -20.38 -4.09
CA PRO A 337 -28.20 -21.28 -5.12
C PRO A 337 -27.40 -21.21 -6.43
N GLU A 338 -26.93 -20.02 -6.80
CA GLU A 338 -26.13 -19.77 -8.00
C GLU A 338 -24.75 -20.43 -7.89
N TYR A 339 -24.07 -20.34 -6.74
CA TYR A 339 -22.78 -21.01 -6.52
C TYR A 339 -22.96 -22.54 -6.62
N GLN A 340 -23.93 -23.08 -5.89
CA GLN A 340 -24.20 -24.52 -5.84
C GLN A 340 -24.58 -25.08 -7.22
N HIS A 341 -25.42 -24.35 -7.96
CA HIS A 341 -25.78 -24.69 -9.33
C HIS A 341 -24.54 -24.72 -10.24
N ARG A 342 -23.70 -23.68 -10.19
CA ARG A 342 -22.47 -23.62 -10.99
C ARG A 342 -21.45 -24.71 -10.60
N ALA A 343 -21.31 -25.01 -9.31
CA ALA A 343 -20.46 -26.09 -8.84
C ALA A 343 -20.91 -27.44 -9.40
N ALA A 344 -22.21 -27.74 -9.37
CA ALA A 344 -22.77 -28.95 -9.99
C ALA A 344 -22.52 -29.00 -11.51
N MET A 345 -22.66 -27.86 -12.21
CA MET A 345 -22.33 -27.77 -13.64
C MET A 345 -20.85 -28.01 -13.92
N VAL A 346 -19.95 -27.49 -13.08
CA VAL A 346 -18.50 -27.70 -13.18
C VAL A 346 -18.16 -29.18 -13.01
N GLU A 347 -18.76 -29.86 -12.02
CA GLU A 347 -18.58 -31.30 -11.84
C GLU A 347 -19.07 -32.10 -13.04
N GLN A 348 -20.28 -31.80 -13.53
CA GLN A 348 -20.84 -32.45 -14.71
C GLN A 348 -19.95 -32.24 -15.94
N PHE A 349 -19.47 -31.02 -16.16
CA PHE A 349 -18.54 -30.69 -17.24
C PHE A 349 -17.26 -31.51 -17.10
N ASN A 350 -16.69 -31.60 -15.89
CA ASN A 350 -15.45 -32.33 -15.64
C ASN A 350 -15.58 -33.84 -15.83
N ARG A 351 -16.75 -34.44 -15.56
CA ARG A 351 -17.01 -35.86 -15.82
C ARG A 351 -17.05 -36.16 -17.32
N SER A 352 -17.65 -35.27 -18.11
CA SER A 352 -17.83 -35.46 -19.55
C SER A 352 -16.64 -35.00 -20.41
N ASN A 353 -15.69 -34.26 -19.85
CA ASN A 353 -14.55 -33.70 -20.59
C ASN A 353 -13.23 -34.24 -20.05
N LYS A 354 -12.52 -35.04 -20.85
CA LYS A 354 -11.20 -35.60 -20.46
C LYS A 354 -10.10 -34.54 -20.43
N TRP A 355 -10.06 -33.66 -21.43
CA TRP A 355 -8.95 -32.73 -21.69
C TRP A 355 -9.23 -31.28 -21.33
N LYS A 356 -10.47 -30.95 -20.98
CA LYS A 356 -10.88 -29.63 -20.52
C LYS A 356 -11.52 -29.79 -19.18
N LYS A 357 -11.03 -29.06 -18.19
CA LYS A 357 -11.61 -29.03 -16.85
C LYS A 357 -12.07 -27.63 -16.53
N ARG A 358 -12.94 -27.50 -15.54
CA ARG A 358 -13.29 -26.24 -14.92
C ARG A 358 -13.03 -26.35 -13.44
N GLY A 359 -12.63 -25.25 -12.83
CA GLY A 359 -12.55 -25.10 -11.38
C GLY A 359 -13.43 -23.93 -10.95
N ILE A 360 -14.06 -24.06 -9.79
CA ILE A 360 -14.75 -22.98 -9.11
C ILE A 360 -14.27 -22.96 -7.66
N SER A 361 -14.04 -21.76 -7.10
CA SER A 361 -13.60 -21.60 -5.72
C SER A 361 -14.20 -20.32 -5.12
N CYS A 362 -14.53 -20.39 -3.83
CA CYS A 362 -14.93 -19.25 -3.00
C CYS A 362 -13.87 -19.04 -1.91
N VAL A 363 -13.33 -17.82 -1.83
CA VAL A 363 -12.19 -17.50 -0.95
C VAL A 363 -12.55 -16.32 -0.04
N PRO A 364 -12.39 -16.44 1.30
CA PRO A 364 -12.54 -15.34 2.23
C PRO A 364 -11.29 -14.45 2.26
N VAL A 365 -11.49 -13.18 2.64
CA VAL A 365 -10.46 -12.15 2.74
C VAL A 365 -10.64 -11.40 4.06
N THR A 366 -9.54 -11.27 4.80
CA THR A 366 -9.42 -10.38 5.96
C THR A 366 -8.21 -9.47 5.69
N TYR A 367 -8.40 -8.16 5.77
CA TYR A 367 -7.34 -7.18 5.53
C TYR A 367 -7.30 -6.18 6.69
N GLU A 368 -6.26 -6.29 7.51
CA GLU A 368 -6.00 -5.38 8.62
C GLU A 368 -5.47 -4.04 8.12
N VAL A 369 -6.06 -2.96 8.64
CA VAL A 369 -5.65 -1.59 8.30
C VAL A 369 -5.38 -0.79 9.55
N GLN A 370 -4.47 0.18 9.41
CA GLN A 370 -4.09 1.10 10.48
C GLN A 370 -4.36 2.53 10.04
N LEU A 371 -5.03 3.27 10.91
CA LEU A 371 -5.27 4.70 10.77
C LEU A 371 -4.00 5.46 11.13
N ARG A 372 -3.77 6.58 10.43
CA ARG A 372 -2.60 7.43 10.64
C ARG A 372 -3.02 8.87 10.80
N PRO A 373 -2.30 9.64 11.62
CA PRO A 373 -2.49 11.08 11.66
C PRO A 373 -2.31 11.71 10.26
N THR A 374 -3.20 12.63 9.91
CA THR A 374 -3.26 13.23 8.58
C THR A 374 -3.67 14.71 8.66
N PRO A 375 -2.97 15.62 7.96
CA PRO A 375 -3.36 17.02 7.85
C PRO A 375 -4.42 17.21 6.75
N GLY A 376 -5.22 18.26 6.91
CA GLY A 376 -6.16 18.74 5.92
C GLY A 376 -6.36 20.24 6.06
N LYS A 377 -6.61 20.92 4.94
CA LYS A 377 -6.86 22.37 4.93
C LYS A 377 -7.94 22.72 3.92
N VAL A 378 -8.80 23.65 4.32
CA VAL A 378 -9.89 24.19 3.50
C VAL A 378 -9.80 25.70 3.55
N SER A 379 -9.81 26.32 2.38
CA SER A 379 -9.78 27.77 2.22
C SER A 379 -10.92 28.21 1.30
N ILE A 380 -11.75 29.14 1.77
CA ILE A 380 -12.82 29.75 0.98
C ILE A 380 -12.31 31.08 0.43
N MET A 381 -12.34 31.23 -0.89
CA MET A 381 -11.93 32.43 -1.60
C MET A 381 -13.01 33.52 -1.50
N ASN A 382 -12.66 34.76 -1.81
CA ASN A 382 -13.58 35.90 -1.70
C ASN A 382 -14.81 35.79 -2.63
N ASP A 383 -14.71 35.05 -3.74
CA ASP A 383 -15.82 34.76 -4.66
C ASP A 383 -16.68 33.56 -4.21
N GLY A 384 -16.33 32.94 -3.07
CA GLY A 384 -16.95 31.74 -2.53
C GLY A 384 -16.49 30.43 -3.18
N SER A 385 -15.51 30.45 -4.09
CA SER A 385 -14.85 29.20 -4.53
C SER A 385 -14.03 28.60 -3.39
N ILE A 386 -13.84 27.28 -3.37
CA ILE A 386 -13.24 26.55 -2.24
C ILE A 386 -12.03 25.78 -2.73
N ALA A 387 -10.87 26.03 -2.12
CA ALA A 387 -9.63 25.29 -2.33
C ALA A 387 -9.38 24.33 -1.17
N VAL A 388 -9.02 23.09 -1.49
CA VAL A 388 -8.80 22.02 -0.49
C VAL A 388 -7.45 21.36 -0.70
N GLU A 389 -6.71 21.20 0.38
CA GLU A 389 -5.46 20.44 0.44
C GLU A 389 -5.68 19.22 1.33
N ALA A 390 -5.29 18.05 0.85
CA ALA A 390 -5.35 16.78 1.59
C ALA A 390 -3.94 16.19 1.75
N GLY A 391 -3.67 15.57 2.90
CA GLY A 391 -2.36 14.97 3.18
C GLY A 391 -1.94 13.87 2.18
N GLY A 392 -2.90 13.24 1.50
CA GLY A 392 -2.66 12.20 0.51
C GLY A 392 -2.50 12.69 -0.94
N VAL A 393 -1.98 11.79 -1.78
CA VAL A 393 -1.77 11.98 -3.22
C VAL A 393 -2.82 11.18 -4.02
N GLU A 394 -3.34 11.79 -5.10
CA GLU A 394 -4.21 11.10 -6.06
C GLU A 394 -3.39 10.18 -6.98
N LEU A 395 -3.68 8.88 -6.93
CA LEU A 395 -3.03 7.81 -7.70
C LEU A 395 -4.00 7.09 -8.66
N GLY A 396 -5.26 7.54 -8.73
CA GLY A 396 -6.37 6.88 -9.41
C GLY A 396 -7.37 6.20 -8.48
N GLN A 397 -7.15 6.24 -7.15
CA GLN A 397 -8.06 5.67 -6.14
C GLN A 397 -9.26 6.56 -5.82
N GLY A 398 -9.32 7.77 -6.40
CA GLY A 398 -10.41 8.72 -6.19
C GLY A 398 -10.33 9.42 -4.84
N LEU A 399 -9.12 9.66 -4.33
CA LEU A 399 -8.89 10.42 -3.10
C LEU A 399 -9.48 11.82 -3.23
N TRP A 400 -9.19 12.51 -4.33
CA TRP A 400 -9.67 13.87 -4.55
C TRP A 400 -11.19 13.94 -4.68
N THR A 401 -11.80 12.94 -5.31
CA THR A 401 -13.26 12.84 -5.40
C THR A 401 -13.89 12.73 -4.01
N LYS A 402 -13.36 11.85 -3.14
CA LYS A 402 -13.86 11.66 -1.78
C LYS A 402 -13.65 12.89 -0.91
N VAL A 403 -12.49 13.53 -0.99
CA VAL A 403 -12.19 14.78 -0.27
C VAL A 403 -13.11 15.91 -0.74
N LYS A 404 -13.36 16.01 -2.04
CA LYS A 404 -14.30 16.98 -2.62
C LYS A 404 -15.71 16.79 -2.05
N GLN A 405 -16.20 15.56 -2.06
CA GLN A 405 -17.51 15.20 -1.48
C GLN A 405 -17.58 15.51 0.01
N MET A 406 -16.53 15.17 0.78
CA MET A 406 -16.48 15.44 2.21
C MET A 406 -16.42 16.93 2.53
N THR A 407 -15.74 17.73 1.69
CA THR A 407 -15.71 19.19 1.85
C THR A 407 -17.11 19.78 1.68
N ALA A 408 -17.80 19.39 0.60
CA ALA A 408 -19.16 19.83 0.31
C ALA A 408 -20.13 19.41 1.44
N PHE A 409 -20.05 18.16 1.89
CA PHE A 409 -20.82 17.66 3.03
C PHE A 409 -20.53 18.44 4.33
N GLY A 410 -19.25 18.68 4.63
CA GLY A 410 -18.83 19.36 5.85
C GLY A 410 -19.30 20.82 5.92
N LEU A 411 -19.20 21.56 4.81
CA LEU A 411 -19.68 22.95 4.70
C LEU A 411 -21.19 23.03 4.44
N GLY A 412 -21.82 21.93 3.99
CA GLY A 412 -23.24 21.85 3.66
C GLY A 412 -24.17 22.19 4.83
N GLN A 413 -23.69 22.18 6.07
CA GLN A 413 -24.41 22.70 7.24
C GLN A 413 -24.76 24.20 7.12
N LEU A 414 -24.05 24.94 6.26
CA LEU A 414 -24.30 26.34 5.96
C LEU A 414 -25.21 26.53 4.73
N CYS A 415 -25.64 25.45 4.08
CA CYS A 415 -26.38 25.50 2.82
C CYS A 415 -27.74 24.79 2.96
N PRO A 416 -28.84 25.34 2.41
CA PRO A 416 -30.16 24.69 2.48
C PRO A 416 -30.24 23.33 1.77
N ASP A 417 -29.40 23.11 0.76
CA ASP A 417 -29.34 21.91 -0.08
C ASP A 417 -28.38 20.84 0.45
N GLY A 418 -27.87 20.99 1.67
CA GLY A 418 -26.90 20.05 2.25
C GLY A 418 -25.54 20.05 1.56
N GLY A 419 -25.22 21.07 0.75
CA GLY A 419 -23.92 21.26 0.13
C GLY A 419 -23.81 20.77 -1.32
N GLU A 420 -24.91 20.35 -1.96
CA GLU A 420 -24.91 19.92 -3.37
C GLU A 420 -24.37 21.01 -4.31
N SER A 421 -24.83 22.25 -4.14
CA SER A 421 -24.36 23.44 -4.88
C SER A 421 -22.88 23.79 -4.63
N LEU A 422 -22.27 23.28 -3.56
CA LEU A 422 -20.85 23.51 -3.27
C LEU A 422 -19.94 22.60 -4.08
N LEU A 423 -20.43 21.46 -4.60
CA LEU A 423 -19.59 20.51 -5.32
C LEU A 423 -18.85 21.19 -6.48
N ASP A 424 -19.51 22.01 -7.30
CA ASP A 424 -18.83 22.68 -8.42
C ASP A 424 -17.91 23.83 -7.99
N LYS A 425 -18.04 24.29 -6.74
CA LYS A 425 -17.18 25.32 -6.14
C LYS A 425 -15.93 24.74 -5.50
N VAL A 426 -15.89 23.43 -5.23
CA VAL A 426 -14.75 22.77 -4.57
C VAL A 426 -13.70 22.29 -5.58
N ARG A 427 -12.47 22.77 -5.40
CA ARG A 427 -11.27 22.29 -6.09
C ARG A 427 -10.26 21.73 -5.09
N VAL A 428 -9.92 20.45 -5.25
CA VAL A 428 -8.77 19.86 -4.56
C VAL A 428 -7.50 20.22 -5.34
N ILE A 429 -6.48 20.72 -4.63
CA ILE A 429 -5.20 21.13 -5.23
C ILE A 429 -4.10 20.09 -4.97
N GLN A 430 -3.00 20.23 -5.69
CA GLN A 430 -1.84 19.34 -5.61
C GLN A 430 -1.25 19.26 -4.20
N ALA A 431 -0.65 18.11 -3.86
CA ALA A 431 0.19 18.01 -2.68
C ALA A 431 1.45 18.87 -2.87
N ASP A 432 1.81 19.64 -1.85
CA ASP A 432 2.90 20.61 -1.88
C ASP A 432 3.57 20.69 -0.50
N THR A 433 4.84 20.31 -0.43
CA THR A 433 5.55 20.16 0.84
C THR A 433 5.85 21.47 1.57
N LEU A 434 5.64 22.63 0.93
CA LEU A 434 5.73 23.93 1.62
C LEU A 434 4.35 24.51 1.96
N SER A 435 3.28 24.02 1.33
CA SER A 435 1.91 24.45 1.65
C SER A 435 1.32 23.66 2.82
N MET A 436 1.61 22.36 2.88
CA MET A 436 1.15 21.47 3.94
C MET A 436 2.16 20.35 4.20
N ILE A 437 2.69 20.33 5.42
CA ILE A 437 3.66 19.33 5.91
C ILE A 437 2.95 18.17 6.61
N GLN A 438 3.68 17.10 6.93
CA GLN A 438 3.16 15.93 7.66
C GLN A 438 2.06 15.16 6.93
N GLY A 439 1.98 15.26 5.59
CA GLY A 439 1.03 14.48 4.77
C GLY A 439 1.26 12.97 4.83
N GLY A 440 2.47 12.55 5.22
CA GLY A 440 2.81 11.16 5.44
C GLY A 440 2.76 10.32 4.16
N VAL A 441 2.36 9.04 4.31
CA VAL A 441 2.33 8.08 3.20
C VAL A 441 0.94 7.94 2.59
N THR A 442 0.88 8.09 1.27
CA THR A 442 -0.28 7.63 0.50
C THR A 442 -0.20 6.11 0.32
N GLY A 443 -0.80 5.36 1.24
CA GLY A 443 -0.72 3.90 1.32
C GLY A 443 -1.35 3.36 2.60
N GLY A 444 -1.35 2.03 2.77
CA GLY A 444 -2.01 1.36 3.91
C GLY A 444 -3.54 1.33 3.82
N SER A 445 -4.11 1.70 2.67
CA SER A 445 -5.56 1.70 2.37
C SER A 445 -6.41 2.71 3.15
N THR A 446 -5.83 3.47 4.10
CA THR A 446 -6.57 4.40 4.98
C THR A 446 -6.39 5.88 4.61
N THR A 447 -5.58 6.22 3.61
CA THR A 447 -5.31 7.62 3.26
C THR A 447 -6.58 8.40 2.88
N SER A 448 -7.57 7.74 2.25
CA SER A 448 -8.84 8.40 1.91
C SER A 448 -9.65 8.79 3.13
N GLU A 449 -9.93 7.87 4.05
CA GLU A 449 -10.75 8.19 5.23
C GLU A 449 -10.09 9.22 6.14
N THR A 450 -8.78 9.10 6.36
CA THR A 450 -8.03 10.01 7.24
C THR A 450 -7.92 11.41 6.64
N SER A 451 -7.77 11.53 5.32
CA SER A 451 -7.82 12.82 4.62
C SER A 451 -9.21 13.44 4.66
N CYS A 452 -10.26 12.65 4.45
CA CYS A 452 -11.63 13.12 4.55
C CYS A 452 -11.93 13.64 5.96
N GLU A 453 -11.51 12.92 6.99
CA GLU A 453 -11.76 13.31 8.37
C GLU A 453 -10.97 14.57 8.78
N ALA A 454 -9.73 14.73 8.33
CA ALA A 454 -8.95 15.96 8.53
C ALA A 454 -9.61 17.18 7.84
N VAL A 455 -10.13 16.98 6.63
CA VAL A 455 -10.89 18.00 5.90
C VAL A 455 -12.22 18.30 6.60
N ARG A 456 -12.92 17.29 7.10
CA ARG A 456 -14.16 17.47 7.88
C ARG A 456 -13.91 18.33 9.12
N LYS A 457 -12.83 18.08 9.87
CA LYS A 457 -12.42 18.94 11.01
C LYS A 457 -12.13 20.38 10.59
N SER A 458 -11.48 20.58 9.45
CA SER A 458 -11.27 21.93 8.88
C SER A 458 -12.59 22.62 8.53
N CYS A 459 -13.54 21.89 7.93
CA CYS A 459 -14.88 22.39 7.66
C CYS A 459 -15.64 22.75 8.94
N VAL A 460 -15.58 21.93 10.00
CA VAL A 460 -16.22 22.23 11.30
C VAL A 460 -15.76 23.59 11.83
N ALA A 461 -14.45 23.86 11.82
CA ALA A 461 -13.91 25.15 12.27
C ALA A 461 -14.40 26.33 11.41
N LEU A 462 -14.60 26.14 10.10
CA LEU A 462 -15.19 27.17 9.23
C LEU A 462 -16.69 27.36 9.49
N VAL A 463 -17.43 26.27 9.70
CA VAL A 463 -18.86 26.32 10.05
C VAL A 463 -19.07 27.07 11.36
N GLU A 464 -18.27 26.80 12.39
CA GLU A 464 -18.33 27.51 13.68
C GLU A 464 -18.14 29.03 13.51
N ARG A 465 -17.23 29.46 12.62
CA ARG A 465 -16.98 30.89 12.34
C ARG A 465 -18.10 31.54 11.52
N LEU A 466 -18.67 30.81 10.57
CA LEU A 466 -19.63 31.34 9.60
C LEU A 466 -21.08 31.26 10.07
N LYS A 467 -21.41 30.29 10.94
CA LYS A 467 -22.78 30.06 11.41
C LYS A 467 -23.40 31.29 12.10
N PRO A 468 -22.72 32.01 13.02
CA PRO A 468 -23.29 33.22 13.62
C PRO A 468 -23.56 34.33 12.60
N ILE A 469 -22.71 34.46 11.57
CA ILE A 469 -22.90 35.44 10.49
C ILE A 469 -24.12 35.06 9.65
N LYS A 470 -24.21 33.78 9.28
CA LYS A 470 -25.34 33.24 8.55
C LYS A 470 -26.65 33.48 9.30
N GLU A 471 -26.72 33.12 10.58
CA GLU A 471 -27.92 33.31 11.41
C GLU A 471 -28.33 34.79 11.52
N ASN A 472 -27.36 35.71 11.64
CA ASN A 472 -27.63 37.16 11.68
C ASN A 472 -28.19 37.68 10.33
N LEU A 473 -27.61 37.22 9.21
CA LEU A 473 -28.12 37.54 7.88
C LEU A 473 -29.51 36.93 7.66
N GLU A 474 -29.72 35.67 8.06
CA GLU A 474 -31.00 34.98 7.92
C GLU A 474 -32.12 35.70 8.68
N ALA A 475 -31.83 36.20 9.88
CA ALA A 475 -32.76 37.00 10.66
C ALA A 475 -33.15 38.33 9.97
N LYS A 476 -32.34 38.86 9.06
CA LYS A 476 -32.58 40.13 8.36
C LYS A 476 -33.18 39.96 6.98
N THR A 477 -32.76 38.94 6.23
CA THR A 477 -33.07 38.81 4.79
C THR A 477 -33.73 37.48 4.41
N GLY A 478 -33.94 36.55 5.35
CA GLY A 478 -34.48 35.22 5.05
C GLY A 478 -33.38 34.28 4.52
N THR A 479 -33.58 33.61 3.39
CA THR A 479 -32.58 32.68 2.84
C THR A 479 -31.29 33.43 2.46
N VAL A 480 -30.14 32.91 2.90
CA VAL A 480 -28.82 33.51 2.63
C VAL A 480 -28.07 32.73 1.56
N GLU A 481 -27.79 33.40 0.45
CA GLU A 481 -26.93 32.88 -0.61
C GLU A 481 -25.48 32.73 -0.13
N TRP A 482 -24.80 31.68 -0.61
CA TRP A 482 -23.40 31.40 -0.24
C TRP A 482 -22.47 32.60 -0.49
N SER A 483 -22.60 33.26 -1.63
CA SER A 483 -21.79 34.44 -1.97
C SER A 483 -22.02 35.61 -1.01
N ALA A 484 -23.26 35.82 -0.55
CA ALA A 484 -23.59 36.87 0.41
C ALA A 484 -23.00 36.58 1.80
N LEU A 485 -23.05 35.31 2.24
CA LEU A 485 -22.41 34.86 3.47
C LEU A 485 -20.90 35.13 3.45
N ILE A 486 -20.22 34.75 2.37
CA ILE A 486 -18.77 34.93 2.23
C ILE A 486 -18.39 36.42 2.15
N ALA A 487 -19.15 37.23 1.41
CA ALA A 487 -18.94 38.67 1.37
C ALA A 487 -19.07 39.32 2.77
N GLN A 488 -20.10 38.94 3.53
CA GLN A 488 -20.29 39.43 4.90
C GLN A 488 -19.18 38.97 5.84
N ALA A 489 -18.73 37.72 5.72
CA ALA A 489 -17.61 37.19 6.51
C ALA A 489 -16.31 37.95 6.22
N SER A 490 -16.05 38.29 4.95
CA SER A 490 -14.89 39.10 4.57
C SER A 490 -14.97 40.51 5.15
N MET A 491 -16.14 41.17 5.11
CA MET A 491 -16.32 42.49 5.73
C MET A 491 -16.17 42.44 7.26
N ALA A 492 -16.55 41.32 7.88
CA ALA A 492 -16.38 41.08 9.31
C ALA A 492 -14.96 40.61 9.69
N SER A 493 -14.00 40.60 8.75
CA SER A 493 -12.61 40.17 8.98
C SER A 493 -12.49 38.74 9.54
N VAL A 494 -13.40 37.85 9.13
CA VAL A 494 -13.34 36.43 9.53
C VAL A 494 -12.30 35.69 8.70
N ASN A 495 -11.46 34.90 9.38
CA ASN A 495 -10.51 34.02 8.70
C ASN A 495 -11.23 32.85 8.00
N LEU A 496 -11.26 32.91 6.66
CA LEU A 496 -11.88 31.92 5.76
C LEU A 496 -10.96 30.75 5.39
N SER A 497 -9.86 30.55 6.12
CA SER A 497 -9.00 29.38 6.01
C SER A 497 -8.93 28.62 7.33
N ALA A 498 -9.05 27.30 7.27
CA ALA A 498 -8.87 26.42 8.41
C ALA A 498 -7.99 25.23 8.04
N HIS A 499 -7.15 24.83 8.97
CA HIS A 499 -6.27 23.67 8.88
C HIS A 499 -6.48 22.80 10.13
N ALA A 500 -6.47 21.49 9.95
CA ALA A 500 -6.56 20.53 11.02
C ALA A 500 -5.56 19.40 10.82
N TYR A 501 -4.94 18.96 11.91
CA TYR A 501 -4.19 17.72 11.96
C TYR A 501 -5.06 16.69 12.70
N TRP A 502 -5.64 15.75 11.96
CA TRP A 502 -6.45 14.71 12.55
C TRP A 502 -5.55 13.60 13.08
N THR A 503 -5.83 13.13 14.30
CA THR A 503 -5.24 11.94 14.90
C THR A 503 -6.34 10.92 15.19
N PRO A 504 -6.12 9.62 14.96
CA PRO A 504 -7.07 8.58 15.35
C PRO A 504 -7.25 8.57 16.87
N ASP A 505 -8.41 8.08 17.32
CA ASP A 505 -8.65 7.79 18.72
C ASP A 505 -7.66 6.70 19.17
N PRO A 506 -6.96 6.86 20.31
CA PRO A 506 -6.03 5.85 20.82
C PRO A 506 -6.66 4.45 20.99
N THR A 507 -7.98 4.38 21.22
CA THR A 507 -8.74 3.14 21.36
C THR A 507 -9.17 2.53 20.01
N PHE A 508 -9.09 3.29 18.92
CA PHE A 508 -9.46 2.87 17.57
C PHE A 508 -8.41 3.32 16.56
N THR A 509 -7.28 2.61 16.55
CA THR A 509 -6.15 2.89 15.64
C THR A 509 -6.02 1.91 14.49
N SER A 510 -6.71 0.77 14.55
CA SER A 510 -6.75 -0.26 13.52
C SER A 510 -8.10 -0.95 13.48
N TYR A 511 -8.43 -1.55 12.34
CA TYR A 511 -9.64 -2.35 12.16
C TYR A 511 -9.46 -3.36 11.02
N LEU A 512 -10.35 -4.34 10.95
CA LEU A 512 -10.34 -5.38 9.91
C LEU A 512 -11.37 -5.09 8.82
N ASN A 513 -10.94 -5.20 7.56
CA ASN A 513 -11.83 -5.26 6.40
C ASN A 513 -12.10 -6.72 6.04
N TYR A 514 -13.36 -7.04 5.76
CA TYR A 514 -13.77 -8.39 5.37
C TYR A 514 -14.27 -8.42 3.93
N GLY A 515 -14.07 -9.56 3.27
CA GLY A 515 -14.63 -9.83 1.95
C GLY A 515 -14.64 -11.32 1.65
N ALA A 516 -15.34 -11.69 0.58
CA ALA A 516 -15.25 -13.02 0.00
C ALA A 516 -15.47 -12.90 -1.52
N GLY A 517 -14.81 -13.76 -2.29
CA GLY A 517 -14.86 -13.73 -3.75
C GLY A 517 -15.01 -15.13 -4.32
N THR A 518 -15.83 -15.27 -5.36
CA THR A 518 -15.95 -16.50 -6.14
C THR A 518 -15.37 -16.32 -7.53
N SER A 519 -14.64 -17.31 -8.02
CA SER A 519 -14.14 -17.34 -9.40
C SER A 519 -14.36 -18.73 -10.00
N GLU A 520 -14.75 -18.78 -11.28
CA GLU A 520 -14.78 -20.00 -12.09
C GLU A 520 -13.82 -19.82 -13.26
N VAL A 521 -13.00 -20.83 -13.53
CA VAL A 521 -12.01 -20.81 -14.60
C VAL A 521 -12.09 -22.10 -15.43
N PRO A 522 -12.05 -22.01 -16.77
CA PRO A 522 -11.77 -23.16 -17.62
C PRO A 522 -10.25 -23.41 -17.70
N LEU A 523 -9.86 -24.68 -17.68
CA LEU A 523 -8.49 -25.16 -17.77
C LEU A 523 -8.39 -26.16 -18.92
N ILE A 524 -7.28 -26.09 -19.68
CA ILE A 524 -6.92 -27.13 -20.64
C ILE A 524 -5.94 -28.06 -19.94
N GLN A 525 -6.35 -29.31 -19.72
CA GLN A 525 -5.48 -30.34 -19.16
C GLN A 525 -4.54 -30.81 -20.27
N ILE A 526 -3.34 -30.22 -20.31
CA ILE A 526 -2.26 -30.70 -21.18
C ILE A 526 -1.76 -32.01 -20.57
N ALA A 527 -1.93 -33.12 -21.30
CA ALA A 527 -1.30 -34.38 -20.93
C ALA A 527 0.22 -34.16 -20.86
N ARG A 528 0.82 -34.35 -19.68
CA ARG A 528 2.26 -34.56 -19.56
C ARG A 528 2.52 -36.04 -19.42
#